data_AF-A0A661V6C2-F1
#
_entry.id   AF-A0A661V6C2-F1
#
_cell.length_a   1.000
_cell.length_b   1.000
_cell.length_c   1.000
_cell.angle_alpha   90.00
_cell.angle_beta   90.00
_cell.angle_gamma   90.00
#
_symmetry.space_group_name_H-M   'P 1'
#
loop_
_entity.id
_entity.type
_entity.pdbx_description
1 polymer ?
#
loop_
_entity_poly.entity_id
_entity_poly.type
_entity_poly.pdbx_seq_one_letter_code
_entity_poly.pdbx_strand_id
1 'polypeptide(L)'
;MKDRRPVDELSVEELEEILRVRKREARLERLRSMDKDTESGRLDPLAPKPVEPRPTPLPTDYRRFQDVGATAQFRPRTVEDESRKTAEGEKAERQPRRVRWDWVRDKSLLVIELAVLAALVVVLLSLRETLQEVNREASQAQQARLSVLPTPTATPLIAVVLPGESGGV
;
A
#
# COMPACT_ATOMS: atom_id res chain seq x y z
N MET A 1 -38.93 -2.83 12.76
CA MET A 1 -39.09 -2.04 14.01
C MET A 1 -38.12 -0.89 13.91
N LYS A 2 -38.57 0.36 14.12
CA LYS A 2 -37.74 1.54 13.89
C LYS A 2 -36.90 1.75 15.14
N ASP A 3 -35.69 1.21 15.16
CA ASP A 3 -34.72 1.48 16.22
C ASP A 3 -34.49 3.00 16.25
N ARG A 4 -34.78 3.62 17.40
CA ARG A 4 -34.68 5.08 17.60
C ARG A 4 -33.43 5.48 18.38
N ARG A 5 -32.52 4.54 18.58
CA ARG A 5 -31.23 4.79 19.21
C ARG A 5 -30.47 5.84 18.38
N PRO A 6 -29.88 6.85 19.03
CA PRO A 6 -29.09 7.87 18.33
C PRO A 6 -27.92 7.21 17.59
N VAL A 7 -27.47 7.85 16.51
CA VAL A 7 -26.39 7.33 15.63
C VAL A 7 -25.11 6.98 16.39
N ASP A 8 -24.86 7.67 17.51
CA ASP A 8 -23.67 7.50 18.34
C ASP A 8 -23.70 6.22 19.22
N GLU A 9 -24.88 5.59 19.37
CA GLU A 9 -25.06 4.34 20.12
C GLU A 9 -25.09 3.10 19.21
N LEU A 10 -25.07 3.29 17.88
CA LEU A 10 -25.04 2.19 16.92
C LEU A 10 -23.60 1.73 16.69
N SER A 11 -23.39 0.42 16.66
CA SER A 11 -22.09 -0.11 16.27
C SER A 11 -21.81 0.19 14.79
N VAL A 12 -20.53 0.17 14.41
CA VAL A 12 -20.11 0.43 13.03
C VAL A 12 -20.73 -0.59 12.07
N GLU A 13 -20.85 -1.85 12.51
CA GLU A 13 -21.47 -2.94 11.77
C GLU A 13 -22.98 -2.70 11.55
N GLU A 14 -23.69 -2.21 12.57
CA GLU A 14 -25.12 -1.88 12.48
C GLU A 14 -25.35 -0.70 11.52
N LEU A 15 -24.48 0.32 11.54
CA LEU A 15 -24.53 1.43 10.60
C LEU A 15 -24.29 0.98 9.16
N GLU A 16 -23.35 0.07 8.93
CA GLU A 16 -23.12 -0.49 7.60
C GLU A 16 -24.34 -1.27 7.09
N GLU A 17 -24.99 -2.06 7.95
CA GLU A 17 -26.18 -2.82 7.57
C GLU A 17 -27.34 -1.89 7.19
N ILE A 18 -27.60 -0.85 8.01
CA ILE A 18 -28.61 0.17 7.73
C ILE A 18 -28.31 0.88 6.40
N LEU A 19 -27.05 1.22 6.13
CA LEU A 19 -26.64 1.85 4.88
C LEU A 19 -26.82 0.93 3.67
N ARG A 20 -26.53 -0.37 3.80
CA ARG A 20 -26.74 -1.36 2.72
C ARG A 20 -28.22 -1.49 2.36
N VAL A 21 -29.10 -1.53 3.37
CA VAL A 21 -30.56 -1.58 3.18
C VAL A 21 -31.05 -0.29 2.50
N ARG A 22 -30.69 0.88 3.04
CA ARG A 22 -31.12 2.19 2.48
C ARG A 22 -30.64 2.43 1.06
N LYS A 23 -29.42 2.00 0.73
CA LYS A 23 -28.89 2.11 -0.64
C LYS A 23 -29.68 1.24 -1.63
N ARG A 24 -30.12 0.04 -1.21
CA ARG A 24 -30.95 -0.85 -2.02
C ARG A 24 -32.35 -0.26 -2.24
N GLU A 25 -32.97 0.29 -1.20
CA GLU A 25 -34.28 0.96 -1.29
C GLU A 25 -34.25 2.15 -2.25
N ALA A 26 -33.25 3.03 -2.13
CA ALA A 26 -33.09 4.18 -3.01
C ALA A 26 -32.89 3.79 -4.49
N ARG A 27 -32.23 2.65 -4.75
CA ARG A 27 -32.08 2.12 -6.10
C ARG A 27 -33.42 1.63 -6.67
N LEU A 28 -34.23 0.96 -5.87
CA LEU A 28 -35.57 0.51 -6.29
C LEU A 28 -36.50 1.69 -6.54
N GLU A 29 -36.41 2.74 -5.73
CA GLU A 29 -37.19 3.96 -5.92
C GLU A 29 -36.85 4.68 -7.24
N ARG A 30 -35.56 4.76 -7.61
CA ARG A 30 -35.15 5.31 -8.92
C ARG A 30 -35.69 4.51 -10.10
N LEU A 31 -35.73 3.18 -9.98
CA LEU A 31 -36.30 2.33 -11.03
C LEU A 31 -37.81 2.56 -11.15
N ARG A 32 -38.52 2.72 -10.02
CA ARG A 32 -39.95 3.06 -10.03
C ARG A 32 -40.24 4.46 -10.58
N SER A 33 -39.36 5.44 -10.36
CA SER A 33 -39.55 6.78 -10.94
C SER A 33 -39.34 6.78 -12.45
N MET A 34 -38.30 6.10 -12.95
CA MET A 34 -38.04 5.98 -14.39
C MET A 34 -39.17 5.25 -15.15
N ASP A 35 -39.78 4.24 -14.53
CA ASP A 35 -40.93 3.52 -15.11
C ASP A 35 -42.15 4.43 -15.25
N LYS A 36 -42.43 5.25 -14.22
CA LYS A 36 -43.50 6.27 -14.25
C LYS A 36 -43.27 7.34 -15.33
N ASP A 37 -42.05 7.81 -15.50
CA ASP A 37 -41.69 8.81 -16.53
C ASP A 37 -41.82 8.21 -17.94
N THR A 38 -41.53 6.91 -18.08
CA THR A 38 -41.64 6.17 -19.34
C THR A 38 -43.10 5.88 -19.71
N GLU A 39 -43.97 5.56 -18.76
CA GLU A 39 -45.41 5.42 -18.98
C GLU A 39 -46.07 6.76 -19.39
N SER A 40 -45.59 7.87 -18.83
CA SER A 40 -46.15 9.21 -19.09
C SER A 40 -45.88 9.72 -20.52
N GLY A 41 -44.83 9.22 -21.18
CA GLY A 41 -44.40 9.68 -22.51
C GLY A 41 -44.66 8.70 -23.67
N ARG A 42 -45.27 7.54 -23.42
CA ARG A 42 -45.37 6.44 -24.41
C ARG A 42 -46.73 6.27 -25.10
N LEU A 43 -47.62 7.25 -25.01
CA LEU A 43 -48.96 7.15 -25.61
C LEU A 43 -49.08 7.75 -27.02
N ASP A 44 -48.02 8.30 -27.63
CA ASP A 44 -48.09 8.84 -29.00
C ASP A 44 -47.16 8.10 -29.99
N PRO A 45 -47.68 7.13 -30.77
CA PRO A 45 -46.91 6.37 -31.75
C PRO A 45 -46.60 7.13 -33.07
N LEU A 46 -46.97 8.41 -33.21
CA LEU A 46 -46.81 9.18 -34.47
C LEU A 46 -45.83 10.37 -34.40
N ALA A 47 -45.12 10.58 -33.29
CA ALA A 47 -44.17 11.69 -33.20
C ALA A 47 -42.94 11.48 -34.12
N PRO A 48 -42.62 12.43 -35.04
CA PRO A 48 -41.48 12.27 -35.95
C PRO A 48 -40.15 12.40 -35.20
N LYS A 49 -39.25 11.44 -35.46
CA LYS A 49 -37.92 11.38 -34.85
C LYS A 49 -37.01 12.49 -35.40
N PRO A 50 -36.47 13.40 -34.58
CA PRO A 50 -35.56 14.45 -35.04
C PRO A 50 -34.29 13.85 -35.67
N VAL A 51 -33.91 14.34 -36.85
CA VAL A 51 -32.69 13.92 -37.56
C VAL A 51 -31.52 14.78 -37.09
N GLU A 52 -30.47 14.14 -36.56
CA GLU A 52 -29.26 14.82 -36.10
C GLU A 52 -28.33 15.18 -37.28
N PRO A 53 -27.86 16.44 -37.41
CA PRO A 53 -26.92 16.84 -38.47
C PRO A 53 -25.49 16.34 -38.17
N ARG A 54 -24.86 15.67 -39.15
CA ARG A 54 -23.45 15.22 -39.05
C ARG A 54 -22.47 16.40 -39.15
N PRO A 55 -21.53 16.59 -38.20
CA PRO A 55 -20.55 17.68 -38.25
C PRO A 55 -19.39 17.38 -39.23
N THR A 56 -18.96 18.40 -39.96
CA THR A 56 -17.74 18.38 -40.79
C THR A 56 -16.47 18.28 -39.92
N PRO A 57 -15.48 17.44 -40.26
CA PRO A 57 -14.27 17.29 -39.44
C PRO A 57 -13.36 18.52 -39.53
N LEU A 58 -12.88 18.99 -38.38
CA LEU A 58 -11.95 20.12 -38.25
C LEU A 58 -10.48 19.68 -38.51
N PRO A 59 -9.59 20.55 -39.05
CA PRO A 59 -8.18 20.23 -39.29
C PRO A 59 -7.45 19.88 -37.98
N THR A 60 -6.65 18.80 -37.96
CA THR A 60 -6.06 18.22 -36.73
C THR A 60 -4.60 18.58 -36.48
N ASP A 61 -4.01 19.49 -37.26
CA ASP A 61 -2.57 19.80 -37.23
C ASP A 61 -2.07 20.32 -35.88
N TYR A 62 -2.94 20.94 -35.08
CA TYR A 62 -2.62 21.41 -33.73
C TYR A 62 -2.40 20.29 -32.69
N ARG A 63 -2.64 19.02 -33.03
CA ARG A 63 -2.42 17.89 -32.11
C ARG A 63 -0.98 17.37 -32.07
N ARG A 64 -0.10 17.83 -32.96
CA ARG A 64 1.27 17.29 -33.11
C ARG A 64 2.15 17.47 -31.86
N PHE A 65 1.82 18.40 -30.97
CA PHE A 65 2.62 18.70 -29.77
C PHE A 65 1.92 18.33 -28.45
N GLN A 66 0.86 17.51 -28.45
CA GLN A 66 0.11 17.18 -27.23
C GLN A 66 0.96 16.44 -26.19
N ASP A 67 1.94 15.64 -26.61
CA ASP A 67 2.67 14.73 -25.73
C ASP A 67 4.04 15.25 -25.26
N VAL A 68 4.34 16.54 -25.47
CA VAL A 68 5.66 17.11 -25.15
C VAL A 68 5.56 18.19 -24.08
N GLY A 69 6.27 18.02 -22.96
CA GLY A 69 6.33 19.00 -21.86
C GLY A 69 5.15 18.93 -20.88
N ALA A 70 4.86 20.05 -20.19
CA ALA A 70 3.83 20.13 -19.13
C ALA A 70 2.40 19.81 -19.61
N THR A 71 2.16 19.77 -20.91
CA THR A 71 0.87 19.44 -21.54
C THR A 71 0.69 17.93 -21.79
N ALA A 72 1.70 17.09 -21.58
CA ALA A 72 1.56 15.62 -21.74
C ALA A 72 0.53 15.00 -20.77
N GLN A 73 0.26 15.66 -19.64
CA GLN A 73 -0.78 15.25 -18.69
C GLN A 73 -2.15 15.89 -19.00
N PHE A 74 -2.22 16.81 -19.96
CA PHE A 74 -3.44 17.51 -20.33
C PHE A 74 -4.26 16.66 -21.31
N ARG A 75 -5.24 15.94 -20.78
CA ARG A 75 -6.24 15.22 -21.58
C ARG A 75 -7.45 16.13 -21.82
N PRO A 76 -7.74 16.59 -23.05
CA PRO A 76 -8.93 17.39 -23.32
C PRO A 76 -10.17 16.53 -23.05
N ARG A 77 -10.97 16.94 -22.05
CA ARG A 77 -12.32 16.38 -21.83
C ARG A 77 -13.23 16.86 -22.94
N THR A 78 -13.97 15.95 -23.56
CA THR A 78 -14.93 16.28 -24.61
C THR A 78 -16.19 16.88 -23.98
N VAL A 79 -16.95 17.68 -24.73
CA VAL A 79 -18.17 18.36 -24.23
C VAL A 79 -19.26 17.35 -23.82
N GLU A 80 -19.19 16.09 -24.25
CA GLU A 80 -20.01 15.00 -23.68
C GLU A 80 -19.74 14.74 -22.18
N ASP A 81 -18.52 14.99 -21.70
CA ASP A 81 -18.19 14.95 -20.26
C ASP A 81 -18.79 16.15 -19.50
N GLU A 82 -19.08 17.27 -20.17
CA GLU A 82 -19.73 18.45 -19.57
C GLU A 82 -21.24 18.21 -19.42
N SER A 83 -21.92 17.64 -20.43
CA SER A 83 -23.35 17.29 -20.30
C SER A 83 -23.62 16.21 -19.25
N ARG A 84 -22.63 15.35 -18.96
CA ARG A 84 -22.73 14.40 -17.84
C ARG A 84 -22.50 15.07 -16.48
N LYS A 85 -21.81 16.22 -16.44
CA LYS A 85 -21.53 17.02 -15.24
C LYS A 85 -22.50 18.17 -14.97
N THR A 86 -23.19 18.70 -15.97
CA THR A 86 -24.18 19.78 -15.76
C THR A 86 -25.46 19.28 -15.08
N ALA A 87 -25.76 17.98 -15.15
CA ALA A 87 -26.74 17.34 -14.26
C ALA A 87 -26.22 17.17 -12.81
N GLU A 88 -24.92 17.36 -12.57
CA GLU A 88 -24.25 17.27 -11.26
C GLU A 88 -24.03 18.66 -10.62
N GLY A 89 -24.66 19.71 -11.17
CA GLY A 89 -24.46 21.12 -10.80
C GLY A 89 -25.36 21.68 -9.68
N GLU A 90 -26.43 21.00 -9.25
CA GLU A 90 -27.27 21.47 -8.14
C GLU A 90 -26.96 20.73 -6.84
N LYS A 91 -25.94 21.25 -6.14
CA LYS A 91 -25.86 21.40 -4.68
C LYS A 91 -24.39 21.57 -4.30
N ALA A 92 -23.99 22.83 -4.14
CA ALA A 92 -22.85 23.18 -3.31
C ALA A 92 -23.21 22.90 -1.83
N GLU A 93 -23.40 21.62 -1.48
CA GLU A 93 -23.33 21.18 -0.10
C GLU A 93 -21.91 21.47 0.37
N ARG A 94 -21.81 22.24 1.45
CA ARG A 94 -20.56 22.45 2.20
C ARG A 94 -19.97 21.07 2.47
N GLN A 95 -19.00 20.67 1.65
CA GLN A 95 -18.34 19.40 1.83
C GLN A 95 -17.68 19.48 3.20
N PRO A 96 -18.10 18.65 4.19
CA PRO A 96 -17.26 18.50 5.37
C PRO A 96 -15.91 18.06 4.82
N ARG A 97 -14.82 18.69 5.28
CA ARG A 97 -13.46 18.24 5.00
C ARG A 97 -13.37 16.81 5.52
N ARG A 98 -13.77 15.84 4.69
CA ARG A 98 -13.61 14.42 4.93
C ARG A 98 -12.10 14.26 4.88
N VAL A 99 -11.48 14.30 6.05
CA VAL A 99 -10.08 13.95 6.23
C VAL A 99 -9.91 12.66 5.45
N ARG A 100 -9.04 12.70 4.43
CA ARG A 100 -8.82 11.57 3.53
C ARG A 100 -8.13 10.48 4.34
N TRP A 101 -8.91 9.70 5.08
CA TRP A 101 -8.45 8.56 5.87
C TRP A 101 -7.69 7.55 5.00
N ASP A 102 -8.04 7.46 3.72
CA ASP A 102 -7.31 6.68 2.72
C ASP A 102 -5.86 7.15 2.58
N TRP A 103 -5.62 8.47 2.58
CA TRP A 103 -4.25 9.02 2.49
C TRP A 103 -3.43 8.75 3.76
N VAL A 104 -4.06 8.82 4.92
CA VAL A 104 -3.41 8.51 6.20
C VAL A 104 -3.11 7.01 6.28
N ARG A 105 -4.05 6.16 5.86
CA ARG A 105 -3.88 4.71 5.82
C ARG A 105 -2.73 4.30 4.90
N ASP A 106 -2.71 4.82 3.67
CA ASP A 106 -1.65 4.54 2.70
C ASP A 106 -0.27 4.93 3.23
N LYS A 107 -0.17 6.08 3.92
CA LYS A 107 1.09 6.50 4.58
C LYS A 107 1.42 5.70 5.84
N SER A 108 0.42 5.24 6.58
CA SER A 108 0.62 4.47 7.82
C SER A 108 1.30 3.13 7.57
N LEU A 109 0.97 2.46 6.45
CA LEU A 109 1.64 1.22 6.07
C LEU A 109 3.14 1.43 5.85
N LEU A 110 3.53 2.52 5.18
CA LEU A 110 4.94 2.89 4.99
C LEU A 110 5.63 3.21 6.32
N VAL A 111 4.96 3.95 7.22
CA VAL A 111 5.51 4.27 8.55
C VAL A 111 5.72 3.01 9.39
N ILE A 112 4.75 2.08 9.36
CA ILE A 112 4.86 0.80 10.08
C ILE A 112 6.00 -0.03 9.50
N GLU A 113 6.10 -0.13 8.18
CA GLU A 113 7.20 -0.83 7.51
C GLU A 113 8.55 -0.24 7.91
N LEU A 114 8.69 1.08 7.88
CA LEU A 114 9.93 1.75 8.28
C LEU A 114 10.22 1.55 9.78
N ALA A 115 9.19 1.53 10.64
CA ALA A 115 9.34 1.25 12.06
C ALA A 115 9.81 -0.19 12.30
N VAL A 116 9.28 -1.17 11.56
CA VAL A 116 9.71 -2.58 11.63
C VAL A 116 11.15 -2.71 11.15
N LEU A 117 11.53 -2.05 10.06
CA LEU A 117 12.92 -2.02 9.57
C LEU A 117 13.86 -1.40 10.60
N ALA A 118 13.48 -0.26 11.20
CA ALA A 118 14.28 0.39 12.23
C ALA A 118 14.44 -0.50 13.47
N ALA A 119 13.35 -1.13 13.93
CA ALA A 119 13.39 -2.07 15.05
C ALA A 119 14.31 -3.26 14.75
N LEU A 120 14.25 -3.83 13.53
CA LEU A 120 15.13 -4.91 13.10
C LEU A 120 16.61 -4.48 13.14
N VAL A 121 16.92 -3.27 12.66
CA VAL A 121 18.29 -2.72 12.71
C VAL A 121 18.77 -2.58 14.15
N VAL A 122 17.94 -2.07 15.05
CA VAL A 122 18.27 -1.95 16.47
C VAL A 122 18.57 -3.32 17.09
N VAL A 123 17.71 -4.32 16.86
CA VAL A 123 17.95 -5.70 17.36
C VAL A 123 19.27 -6.26 16.82
N LEU A 124 19.58 -6.02 15.55
CA LEU A 124 20.82 -6.50 14.94
C LEU A 124 22.06 -5.83 15.57
N LEU A 125 21.99 -4.54 15.88
CA LEU A 125 23.07 -3.84 16.59
C LEU A 125 23.25 -4.36 18.01
N SER A 126 22.16 -4.52 18.78
CA SER A 126 22.23 -5.09 20.13
C SER A 126 22.78 -6.51 20.12
N LEU A 127 22.41 -7.33 19.12
CA LEU A 127 22.97 -8.67 18.95
C LEU A 127 24.46 -8.63 18.66
N ARG A 128 24.92 -7.72 17.80
CA ARG A 128 26.35 -7.55 17.49
C ARG A 128 27.16 -7.13 18.72
N GLU A 129 26.65 -6.18 19.51
CA GLU A 129 27.27 -5.76 20.77
C GLU A 129 27.36 -6.93 21.75
N THR A 130 26.27 -7.67 21.92
CA THR A 130 26.23 -8.86 22.80
C THR A 130 27.24 -9.92 22.35
N LEU A 131 27.33 -10.21 21.04
CA LEU A 131 28.31 -11.16 20.51
C LEU A 131 29.75 -10.68 20.70
N GLN A 132 30.00 -9.38 20.57
CA GLN A 132 31.34 -8.82 20.81
C GLN A 132 31.72 -8.96 22.29
N GLU A 133 30.80 -8.67 23.19
CA GLU A 133 31.07 -8.75 24.64
C GLU A 133 31.32 -10.19 25.08
N VAL A 134 30.46 -11.13 24.68
CA VAL A 134 30.66 -12.56 24.97
C VAL A 134 31.99 -13.07 24.42
N ASN A 135 32.39 -12.63 23.22
CA ASN A 135 33.66 -13.04 22.64
C ASN A 135 34.86 -12.45 23.42
N ARG A 136 34.76 -11.20 23.89
CA ARG A 136 35.78 -10.58 24.76
C ARG A 136 35.92 -11.35 26.07
N GLU A 137 34.81 -11.58 26.78
CA GLU A 137 34.83 -12.32 28.04
C GLU A 137 35.38 -13.73 27.87
N ALA A 138 34.94 -14.45 26.83
CA ALA A 138 35.45 -15.79 26.52
C ALA A 138 36.96 -15.78 26.23
N SER A 139 37.45 -14.79 25.47
CA SER A 139 38.87 -14.64 25.17
C SER A 139 39.71 -14.35 26.42
N GLN A 140 39.22 -13.51 27.33
CA GLN A 140 39.89 -13.19 28.59
C GLN A 140 39.93 -14.41 29.51
N ALA A 141 38.83 -15.15 29.62
CA ALA A 141 38.77 -16.38 30.40
C ALA A 141 39.73 -17.45 29.84
N GLN A 142 39.83 -17.57 28.52
CA GLN A 142 40.77 -18.48 27.86
C GLN A 142 42.23 -18.07 28.13
N GLN A 143 42.57 -16.78 28.05
CA GLN A 143 43.91 -16.26 28.35
C GLN A 143 44.29 -16.47 29.82
N ALA A 144 43.37 -16.20 30.75
CA ALA A 144 43.59 -16.46 32.17
C ALA A 144 43.87 -17.94 32.43
N ARG A 145 43.11 -18.85 31.79
CA ARG A 145 43.36 -20.30 31.87
C ARG A 145 44.74 -20.66 31.32
N LEU A 146 45.11 -20.15 30.15
CA LEU A 146 46.41 -20.41 29.54
C LEU A 146 47.59 -19.88 30.38
N SER A 147 47.40 -18.77 31.10
CA SER A 147 48.43 -18.22 32.00
C SER A 147 48.62 -19.04 33.29
N VAL A 148 47.63 -19.86 33.65
CA VAL A 148 47.68 -20.79 34.80
C VAL A 148 48.18 -22.17 34.38
N LEU A 149 48.11 -22.52 33.09
CA LEU A 149 48.76 -23.73 32.60
C LEU A 149 50.29 -23.54 32.72
N PRO A 150 51.00 -24.47 33.39
CA PRO A 150 52.45 -24.44 33.38
C PRO A 150 52.91 -24.54 31.93
N THR A 151 53.89 -23.71 31.57
CA THR A 151 54.57 -23.71 30.27
C THR A 151 54.77 -25.15 29.81
N PRO A 152 54.35 -25.56 28.60
CA PRO A 152 54.71 -26.87 28.10
C PRO A 152 56.23 -26.95 28.12
N THR A 153 56.78 -27.68 29.08
CA THR A 153 58.21 -27.96 29.18
C THR A 153 58.61 -28.46 27.81
N ALA A 154 59.49 -27.72 27.13
CA ALA A 154 60.00 -28.08 25.82
C ALA A 154 60.41 -29.55 25.87
N THR A 155 59.65 -30.40 25.18
CA THR A 155 59.94 -31.83 25.11
C THR A 155 61.35 -31.93 24.54
N PRO A 156 62.35 -32.43 25.30
CA PRO A 156 63.69 -32.52 24.77
C PRO A 156 63.61 -33.38 23.51
N LEU A 157 64.16 -32.89 22.39
CA LEU A 157 64.28 -33.67 21.18
C LEU A 157 65.11 -34.92 21.54
N ILE A 158 64.44 -36.06 21.68
CA ILE A 158 65.10 -37.35 21.79
C ILE A 158 65.74 -37.59 20.43
N ALA A 159 67.03 -37.27 20.31
CA ALA A 159 67.86 -37.72 19.21
C ALA A 159 68.04 -39.23 19.36
N VAL A 160 67.06 -39.98 18.87
CA VAL A 160 67.19 -41.43 18.66
C VAL A 160 68.23 -41.61 17.55
N VAL A 161 69.48 -41.78 17.96
CA VAL A 161 70.50 -42.36 17.09
C VAL A 161 70.14 -43.83 16.99
N LEU A 162 69.56 -44.23 15.85
CA LEU A 162 69.43 -45.63 15.50
C LEU A 162 70.84 -46.22 15.43
N PRO A 163 71.18 -47.27 16.19
CA PRO A 163 72.42 -48.00 16.00
C PRO A 163 72.29 -48.78 14.69
N GLY A 164 72.66 -48.13 13.59
CA GLY A 164 73.02 -48.79 12.35
C GLY A 164 74.37 -49.43 12.58
N GLU A 165 74.32 -50.68 13.02
CA GLU A 165 75.48 -51.52 13.26
C GLU A 165 76.32 -51.64 11.98
N SER A 166 77.62 -51.51 12.21
CA SER A 166 78.70 -51.92 11.34
C SER A 166 78.49 -53.31 10.74
N GLY A 167 78.82 -53.48 9.46
CA GLY A 167 79.19 -54.79 8.94
C GLY A 167 79.28 -54.86 7.42
N GLY A 168 80.50 -54.84 6.87
CA GLY A 168 80.77 -55.37 5.53
C GLY A 168 81.77 -54.56 4.72
N VAL A 169 83.03 -54.97 4.80
CA VAL A 169 84.12 -54.71 3.83
C VAL A 169 83.77 -55.34 2.49
#